data_AF-A0A526UZ30-F1
#
_entry.id   AF-A0A526UZ30-F1
#
_cell.length_a   1.000
_cell.length_b   1.000
_cell.length_c   1.000
_cell.angle_alpha   90.00
_cell.angle_beta   90.00
_cell.angle_gamma   90.00
#
_symmetry.space_group_name_H-M   'P 1'
#
loop_
_entity.id
_entity.type
_entity.pdbx_description
1 polymer ?
#
loop_
_entity_poly.entity_id
_entity_poly.type
_entity_poly.pdbx_seq_one_letter_code
_entity_poly.pdbx_strand_id
1 'polypeptide(L)'
;RYASLFNLMADLRAMGETSALTDRSRRPGSRKLFARAAEIYAERFSDPDGRVRASFSIVWMSGWAPDASQQKPLKPGSAKVSLRTILEAPGGQ
;
A
#
# COMPACT_ATOMS: atom_id res chain seq x y z
N ARG A 1 -17.48 5.21 -0.18
CA ARG A 1 -18.06 6.53 0.18
C ARG A 1 -18.70 6.44 1.55
N TYR A 2 -18.62 7.49 2.35
CA TYR A 2 -19.02 7.52 3.75
C TYR A 2 -20.25 8.39 3.95
N ALA A 3 -21.11 8.04 4.91
CA ALA A 3 -22.29 8.85 5.24
C ALA A 3 -21.92 10.19 5.89
N SER A 4 -20.77 10.25 6.57
CA SER A 4 -20.23 11.46 7.18
C SER A 4 -18.72 11.34 7.43
N LEU A 5 -18.09 12.44 7.83
CA LEU A 5 -16.72 12.44 8.35
C LEU A 5 -16.54 11.44 9.50
N PHE A 6 -17.53 11.23 10.36
CA PHE A 6 -17.41 10.35 11.51
C PHE A 6 -17.24 8.88 11.11
N ASN A 7 -17.95 8.44 10.07
CA ASN A 7 -17.76 7.10 9.51
C ASN A 7 -16.36 6.93 8.91
N LEU A 8 -15.89 7.94 8.17
CA LEU A 8 -14.52 7.93 7.62
C LEU A 8 -13.47 7.87 8.74
N MET A 9 -13.62 8.67 9.81
CA MET A 9 -12.68 8.67 10.93
C MET A 9 -12.68 7.34 11.71
N ALA A 10 -13.83 6.66 11.81
CA ALA A 10 -13.91 5.35 12.45
C ALA A 10 -13.08 4.32 11.68
N ASP A 11 -13.21 4.28 10.36
CA ASP A 11 -12.46 3.35 9.51
C ASP A 11 -10.96 3.67 9.51
N LEU A 12 -10.57 4.94 9.39
CA LEU A 12 -9.16 5.34 9.49
C LEU A 12 -8.53 4.88 10.82
N ARG A 13 -9.26 5.01 11.93
CA ARG A 13 -8.79 4.52 13.23
C ARG A 13 -8.66 3.00 13.26
N ALA A 14 -9.61 2.27 12.69
CA ALA A 14 -9.57 0.81 12.61
C ALA A 14 -8.41 0.33 11.71
N MET A 15 -8.07 1.07 10.66
CA MET A 15 -6.93 0.82 9.78
C MET A 15 -5.57 1.16 10.42
N GLY A 16 -5.55 1.77 11.61
CA GLY A 16 -4.32 2.23 12.25
C GLY A 16 -3.80 3.56 11.70
N GLU A 17 -4.53 4.20 10.79
CA GLU A 17 -4.23 5.49 10.13
C GLU A 17 -4.53 6.67 11.06
N THR A 18 -4.00 6.61 12.28
CA THR A 18 -4.04 7.73 13.22
C THR A 18 -2.89 8.71 12.94
N SER A 19 -2.99 9.93 13.46
CA SER A 19 -1.98 10.98 13.20
C SER A 19 -0.57 10.53 13.60
N ALA A 20 0.30 10.40 12.60
CA ALA A 20 1.74 10.11 12.72
C ALA A 20 2.61 11.37 12.88
N LEU A 21 2.00 12.56 12.95
CA LEU A 21 2.72 13.82 13.07
C LEU A 21 3.36 13.94 14.45
N THR A 22 4.66 14.27 14.48
CA THR A 22 5.42 14.50 15.73
C THR A 22 4.82 15.65 16.54
N ASP A 23 4.49 16.77 15.89
CA ASP A 23 3.95 17.98 16.53
C ASP A 23 2.44 17.95 16.72
N ARG A 24 1.83 16.76 16.70
CA ARG A 24 0.38 16.65 16.90
C ARG A 24 -0.01 17.17 18.29
N SER A 25 -1.18 17.79 18.36
CA SER A 25 -1.79 18.07 19.66
C SER A 25 -1.98 16.77 20.45
N ARG A 26 -1.43 16.74 21.67
CA ARG A 26 -1.65 15.66 22.64
C ARG A 26 -2.95 15.84 23.45
N ARG A 27 -3.61 16.98 23.29
CA ARG A 27 -4.92 17.25 23.91
C ARG A 27 -6.02 16.59 23.08
N PRO A 28 -7.01 15.94 23.71
CA PRO A 28 -8.19 15.45 23.01
C PRO A 28 -8.88 16.56 22.22
N GLY A 29 -9.35 16.24 21.01
CA GLY A 29 -10.15 17.17 20.20
C GLY A 29 -11.47 17.50 20.88
N SER A 30 -11.93 18.74 20.74
CA SER A 30 -13.23 19.17 21.29
C SER A 30 -14.38 18.75 20.38
N ARG A 31 -15.60 18.66 20.93
CA ARG A 31 -16.82 18.41 20.13
C ARG A 31 -16.97 19.45 19.00
N LYS A 32 -16.69 20.72 19.29
CA LYS A 32 -16.77 21.82 18.31
C LYS A 32 -15.79 21.64 17.15
N LEU A 33 -14.57 21.14 17.44
CA LEU A 33 -13.58 20.85 16.40
C LEU A 33 -14.13 19.82 15.40
N PHE A 34 -14.63 18.70 15.91
CA PHE A 34 -15.13 17.63 15.05
C PHE A 34 -16.44 17.99 14.32
N ALA A 35 -17.33 18.76 14.96
CA ALA A 35 -18.52 19.27 14.31
C ALA A 35 -18.15 20.17 13.12
N ARG A 36 -17.24 21.14 13.31
CA ARG A 36 -16.81 22.02 12.23
C ARG A 36 -16.07 21.27 11.13
N ALA A 37 -15.26 20.28 11.49
CA ALA A 37 -14.61 19.43 10.50
C ALA A 37 -15.64 18.65 9.67
N ALA A 38 -16.71 18.12 10.28
CA ALA A 38 -17.75 17.39 9.57
C ALA A 38 -18.51 18.28 8.58
N GLU A 39 -18.84 19.52 8.96
CA GLU A 39 -19.42 20.53 8.05
C GLU A 39 -18.52 20.78 6.85
N ILE A 40 -17.25 21.08 7.07
CA ILE A 40 -16.27 21.33 6.00
C ILE A 40 -16.16 20.11 5.08
N TYR A 41 -16.16 18.90 5.65
CA TYR A 41 -16.10 17.68 4.86
C TYR A 41 -17.35 17.49 3.98
N ALA A 42 -18.53 17.77 4.54
CA ALA A 42 -19.77 17.69 3.80
C ALA A 42 -19.84 18.74 2.67
N GLU A 43 -19.39 19.96 2.93
CA GLU A 43 -19.39 21.07 1.96
C GLU A 43 -18.43 20.84 0.79
N ARG A 44 -17.24 20.27 1.05
CA ARG A 44 -16.13 20.26 0.08
C ARG A 44 -15.87 18.91 -0.58
N PHE A 45 -16.31 17.81 0.03
CA PHE A 45 -15.93 16.46 -0.40
C PHE A 45 -17.12 15.50 -0.53
N SER A 46 -18.35 16.01 -0.45
CA SER A 46 -19.54 15.23 -0.78
C SER A 46 -19.78 15.17 -2.28
N ASP A 47 -20.19 14.00 -2.76
CA ASP A 47 -20.79 13.85 -4.08
C ASP A 47 -22.26 14.33 -4.08
N PRO A 48 -22.95 14.40 -5.24
CA PRO A 48 -24.36 14.83 -5.31
C PRO A 48 -25.34 14.00 -4.47
N ASP A 49 -24.94 12.79 -4.05
CA ASP A 49 -25.70 11.92 -3.14
C ASP A 49 -25.51 12.28 -1.65
N GLY A 50 -24.75 13.34 -1.36
CA GLY A 50 -24.46 13.81 -0.01
C GLY A 50 -23.44 12.97 0.75
N ARG A 51 -22.78 12.00 0.10
CA ARG A 51 -21.82 11.11 0.75
C ARG A 51 -20.39 11.61 0.56
N VAL A 52 -19.60 11.55 1.64
CA VAL A 52 -18.19 11.91 1.63
C VAL A 52 -17.40 10.89 0.79
N ARG A 53 -16.72 11.38 -0.25
CA ARG A 53 -15.77 10.61 -1.04
C ARG A 53 -14.40 10.61 -0.35
N ALA A 54 -13.78 9.43 -0.25
CA ALA A 54 -12.41 9.27 0.19
C ALA A 54 -11.65 8.43 -0.84
N SER A 55 -10.39 8.79 -1.08
CA SER A 55 -9.48 8.08 -1.97
C SER A 55 -8.25 7.66 -1.19
N PHE A 56 -7.82 6.41 -1.35
CA PHE A 56 -6.67 5.85 -0.66
C PHE A 56 -5.66 5.37 -1.69
N SER A 57 -4.39 5.76 -1.50
CA SER A 57 -3.27 5.25 -2.29
C SER A 57 -2.51 4.27 -1.42
N ILE A 58 -2.48 3.00 -1.83
CA ILE A 58 -1.80 1.93 -1.09
C ILE A 58 -0.56 1.54 -1.88
N VAL A 59 0.61 1.65 -1.26
CA VAL A 59 1.87 1.15 -1.80
C VAL A 59 2.17 -0.17 -1.13
N TRP A 60 2.36 -1.23 -1.90
CA TRP A 60 2.77 -2.54 -1.40
C TRP A 60 4.06 -3.00 -2.09
N MET A 61 4.86 -3.76 -1.36
CA MET A 61 6.06 -4.40 -1.88
C MET A 61 6.11 -5.82 -1.35
N SER A 62 6.45 -6.76 -2.23
CA SER A 62 6.72 -8.15 -1.86
C SER A 62 8.12 -8.51 -2.34
N GLY A 63 8.82 -9.33 -1.56
CA GLY A 63 10.18 -9.75 -1.86
C GLY A 63 10.48 -11.08 -1.21
N TRP A 64 11.40 -11.82 -1.81
CA TRP A 64 11.85 -13.13 -1.34
C TRP A 64 13.37 -13.09 -1.22
N ALA A 65 13.91 -13.66 -0.14
CA ALA A 65 15.34 -13.86 -0.02
C ALA A 65 15.78 -15.04 -0.92
N PRO A 66 16.97 -14.99 -1.53
CA PRO A 66 17.53 -16.14 -2.23
C PRO A 66 17.67 -17.34 -1.28
N ASP A 67 17.27 -18.53 -1.74
CA ASP A 67 17.52 -19.76 -0.99
C ASP A 67 19.00 -20.17 -1.07
N ALA A 68 19.51 -20.86 -0.05
CA ALA A 68 20.87 -21.36 -0.06
C ALA A 68 21.12 -22.38 -1.20
N SER A 69 20.08 -23.08 -1.66
CA SER A 69 20.10 -24.00 -2.79
C SER A 69 20.11 -23.29 -4.15
N GLN A 70 19.98 -21.96 -4.20
CA GLN A 70 20.03 -21.20 -5.44
C GLN A 70 21.38 -21.41 -6.13
N GLN A 71 21.36 -21.92 -7.36
CA GLN A 71 22.58 -22.06 -8.15
C GLN A 71 23.25 -20.69 -8.34
N LYS A 72 24.55 -20.63 -8.03
CA LYS A 72 25.36 -19.43 -8.24
C LYS A 72 25.81 -19.35 -9.70
N PRO A 73 25.82 -18.15 -10.31
CA PRO A 73 26.39 -17.98 -11.65
C PRO A 73 27.83 -18.50 -11.71
N LEU A 74 28.15 -19.24 -12.77
CA LEU A 74 29.51 -19.69 -13.04
C LEU A 74 30.39 -18.51 -13.48
N LYS A 75 31.72 -18.65 -13.36
CA LYS A 75 32.67 -17.62 -13.81
C LYS A 75 32.50 -17.38 -15.32
N PRO A 76 32.48 -16.13 -15.80
CA PRO A 76 32.46 -15.83 -17.23
C PRO A 76 33.58 -16.59 -17.97
N GLY A 77 33.27 -17.17 -19.14
CA GLY A 77 34.22 -17.97 -19.92
C GLY A 77 34.41 -19.43 -19.48
N SER A 78 33.76 -19.88 -18.40
CA SER A 78 33.84 -21.28 -17.93
C SER A 78 32.81 -22.23 -18.57
N ALA A 79 32.07 -21.77 -19.58
CA ALA A 79 31.08 -22.56 -20.27
C ALA A 79 31.74 -23.73 -21.02
N LYS A 80 31.36 -24.97 -20.66
CA LYS A 80 31.85 -26.20 -21.32
C LYS A 80 31.00 -26.62 -22.52
N VAL A 81 29.73 -26.20 -22.54
CA VAL A 81 28.73 -26.58 -23.55
C VAL A 81 27.96 -25.32 -23.96
N SER A 82 27.68 -25.20 -25.26
CA SER A 82 26.91 -24.08 -25.80
C SER A 82 25.43 -24.20 -25.42
N LEU A 83 24.84 -23.08 -24.99
CA LEU A 83 23.43 -22.98 -24.64
C LEU A 83 22.52 -23.27 -25.85
N ARG A 84 23.00 -22.96 -27.07
CA ARG A 84 22.33 -23.32 -28.34
C ARG A 84 22.15 -24.85 -28.46
N THR A 85 23.18 -25.62 -28.15
CA THR A 85 23.15 -27.08 -28.23
C THR A 85 22.11 -27.69 -27.28
N ILE A 86 21.91 -27.11 -26.10
CA ILE A 86 20.91 -27.56 -25.13
C ILE A 86 19.48 -27.21 -25.59
N LEU A 87 19.29 -26.03 -26.17
CA LEU A 87 17.97 -25.57 -26.62
C LEU A 87 17.51 -26.24 -27.93
N GLU A 88 18.45 -26.66 -28.79
CA GLU A 88 18.16 -27.33 -30.07
C GLU A 88 17.99 -28.86 -29.93
N ALA A 89 18.34 -29.45 -28.77
CA ALA A 89 18.09 -30.85 -28.45
C ALA A 89 17.05 -30.95 -27.31
N PRO A 90 15.74 -30.84 -27.59
CA PRO A 90 14.70 -31.00 -26.59
C PRO A 90 14.53 -32.49 -26.27
N GLY A 91 15.35 -32.98 -25.33
CA GLY A 91 15.16 -34.27 -24.67
C GLY A 91 16.36 -35.21 -24.79
N GLY A 92 16.94 -35.54 -23.63
CA GLY A 92 17.86 -36.68 -23.53
C GLY A 92 18.74 -36.66 -22.29
N GLN A 93 18.19 -37.20 -21.20
CA GLN A 93 18.86 -37.71 -19.97
C GLN A 93 19.74 -36.74 -19.17
#